data_AF-A0A137PDE0-F1
#
_entry.id   AF-A0A137PDE0-F1
#
_cell.length_a   1.000
_cell.length_b   1.000
_cell.length_c   1.000
_cell.angle_alpha   90.00
_cell.angle_beta   90.00
_cell.angle_gamma   90.00
#
_symmetry.space_group_name_H-M   'P 1'
#
loop_
_entity.id
_entity.type
_entity.pdbx_description
1 polymer ?
#
loop_
_entity_poly.entity_id
_entity_poly.type
_entity_poly.pdbx_seq_one_letter_code
_entity_poly.pdbx_strand_id
1 'polypeptide(L)'
;MMNTIGLALISLISLNSVSGHMEVRSPPPRDSKFNKNTQTQNINYNLLAPVDKYGCNQFTQTAPVATYKAGGSIQFSFAGTATHNGGSCQFGLSYDGQNFITLKDVIGDCLIGAESYDVPIPKDAPNGNAIAGWFWINKTGNREFYMNCIDIAIEGGSDKKELSGRSISIANIEGRTTIPEGEGGISQTEDLYNSAKTITITQGGSSYPTKVDPKDNKQAEDKKEYQTVAPTTTQAPKPTQTATQAPKPKPTSTNNGSYNPRDKPLVEPMMCDNGPPFCEDDVTLSQCSENKVFRIFCDENTHCVKSGDNLNCLPLSYH
;
A
#
# COMPACT_ATOMS: atom_id res chain seq x y z
N MET A 1 56.53 -26.70 -18.88
CA MET A 1 55.17 -26.35 -19.33
C MET A 1 54.21 -26.77 -18.22
N MET A 2 53.86 -25.86 -17.32
CA MET A 2 52.88 -26.10 -16.24
C MET A 2 51.61 -25.32 -16.58
N ASN A 3 50.51 -26.07 -16.71
CA ASN A 3 49.22 -25.61 -17.18
C ASN A 3 48.35 -25.30 -15.96
N THR A 4 48.15 -24.03 -15.62
CA THR A 4 47.21 -23.61 -14.57
C THR A 4 45.84 -23.37 -15.19
N ILE A 5 44.93 -24.32 -14.98
CA ILE A 5 43.50 -24.18 -15.27
C ILE A 5 42.90 -23.33 -14.15
N GLY A 6 42.60 -22.07 -14.43
CA GLY A 6 41.85 -21.20 -13.52
C GLY A 6 40.36 -21.52 -13.62
N LEU A 7 39.79 -22.14 -12.58
CA LEU A 7 38.34 -22.19 -12.39
C LEU A 7 37.86 -20.81 -11.93
N ALA A 8 37.19 -20.07 -12.81
CA ALA A 8 36.42 -18.90 -12.44
C ALA A 8 35.09 -19.37 -11.82
N LEU A 9 34.94 -19.17 -10.51
CA LEU A 9 33.67 -19.31 -9.81
C LEU A 9 32.69 -18.24 -10.31
N ILE A 10 31.69 -18.65 -11.09
CA ILE A 10 30.54 -17.82 -11.41
C ILE A 10 29.65 -17.78 -10.16
N SER A 11 29.75 -16.70 -9.39
CA SER A 11 28.82 -16.41 -8.31
C SER A 11 27.46 -16.05 -8.93
N LEU A 12 26.53 -17.02 -8.95
CA LEU A 12 25.11 -16.75 -9.18
C LEU A 12 24.60 -15.95 -7.96
N ILE A 13 24.57 -14.63 -8.10
CA ILE A 13 23.80 -13.77 -7.20
C ILE A 13 22.34 -14.04 -7.54
N SER A 14 21.71 -14.93 -6.78
CA SER A 14 20.27 -15.13 -6.80
C SER A 14 19.62 -13.81 -6.36
N LEU A 15 19.07 -13.07 -7.32
CA LEU A 15 18.14 -11.97 -7.08
C LEU A 15 16.91 -12.58 -6.37
N ASN A 16 16.96 -12.61 -5.04
CA ASN A 16 15.78 -12.86 -4.23
C ASN A 16 14.89 -11.62 -4.39
N SER A 17 14.02 -11.62 -5.40
CA SER A 17 12.91 -10.69 -5.48
C SER A 17 12.04 -10.96 -4.27
N VAL A 18 12.23 -10.18 -3.20
CA VAL A 18 11.28 -10.16 -2.08
C VAL A 18 10.00 -9.58 -2.66
N SER A 19 9.08 -10.45 -3.05
CA SER A 19 7.74 -10.09 -3.52
C SER A 19 6.94 -9.65 -2.30
N GLY A 20 7.16 -8.39 -1.94
CA GLY A 20 6.51 -7.71 -0.85
C GLY A 20 5.54 -6.68 -1.41
N HIS A 21 4.24 -6.88 -1.19
CA HIS A 21 3.19 -6.23 -1.98
C HIS A 21 1.94 -6.01 -1.11
N MET A 22 1.18 -4.93 -1.34
CA MET A 22 0.08 -4.50 -0.46
C MET A 22 -1.22 -4.30 -1.26
N GLU A 23 -2.35 -4.65 -0.67
CA GLU A 23 -3.70 -4.36 -1.19
C GLU A 23 -4.59 -3.75 -0.10
N VAL A 24 -5.64 -3.07 -0.51
CA VAL A 24 -6.74 -2.69 0.38
C VAL A 24 -7.47 -3.96 0.81
N ARG A 25 -7.55 -4.19 2.11
CA ARG A 25 -8.35 -5.27 2.71
C ARG A 25 -9.81 -4.87 2.86
N SER A 26 -10.06 -3.64 3.34
CA SER A 26 -11.39 -3.11 3.55
C SER A 26 -11.42 -1.61 3.28
N PRO A 27 -12.41 -1.09 2.51
CA PRO A 27 -13.37 -1.87 1.73
C PRO A 27 -12.68 -2.66 0.59
N PRO A 28 -13.05 -3.92 0.34
CA PRO A 28 -12.25 -4.79 -0.51
C PRO A 28 -12.39 -4.40 -1.99
N PRO A 29 -11.28 -4.32 -2.75
CA PRO A 29 -11.29 -3.85 -4.13
C PRO A 29 -11.80 -4.89 -5.13
N ARG A 30 -12.00 -4.45 -6.37
CA ARG A 30 -12.20 -5.30 -7.55
C ARG A 30 -11.11 -6.36 -7.61
N ASP A 31 -11.49 -7.55 -8.09
CA ASP A 31 -10.63 -8.72 -8.26
C ASP A 31 -9.95 -9.26 -6.97
N SER A 32 -10.16 -8.65 -5.81
CA SER A 32 -9.62 -9.15 -4.54
C SER A 32 -10.39 -10.37 -4.06
N LYS A 33 -9.67 -11.32 -3.46
CA LYS A 33 -10.26 -12.47 -2.74
C LYS A 33 -11.08 -12.04 -1.51
N PHE A 34 -10.85 -10.83 -0.99
CA PHE A 34 -11.62 -10.28 0.13
C PHE A 34 -12.98 -9.72 -0.32
N ASN A 35 -13.15 -9.45 -1.62
CA ASN A 35 -14.38 -8.92 -2.17
C ASN A 35 -15.34 -10.07 -2.52
N LYS A 36 -16.43 -10.18 -1.77
CA LYS A 36 -17.47 -11.22 -1.97
C LYS A 36 -18.23 -11.08 -3.30
N ASN A 37 -18.15 -9.92 -3.95
CA ASN A 37 -18.76 -9.67 -5.25
C ASN A 37 -17.83 -10.06 -6.41
N THR A 38 -16.57 -10.39 -6.14
CA THR A 38 -15.63 -10.93 -7.14
C THR A 38 -16.00 -12.37 -7.46
N GLN A 39 -16.21 -12.66 -8.74
CA GLN A 39 -16.41 -14.04 -9.20
C GLN A 39 -15.11 -14.82 -9.04
N THR A 40 -15.17 -16.08 -8.59
CA THR A 40 -13.99 -16.89 -8.27
C THR A 40 -12.92 -16.92 -9.37
N GLN A 41 -13.34 -16.99 -10.64
CA GLN A 41 -12.41 -17.02 -11.78
C GLN A 41 -11.75 -15.67 -12.10
N ASN A 42 -12.26 -14.58 -11.52
CA ASN A 42 -11.73 -13.23 -11.67
C ASN A 42 -10.85 -12.81 -10.47
N ILE A 43 -10.63 -13.69 -9.49
CA ILE A 43 -9.73 -13.40 -8.38
C ILE A 43 -8.31 -13.21 -8.94
N ASN A 44 -7.78 -12.00 -8.78
CA ASN A 44 -6.43 -11.67 -9.17
C ASN A 44 -5.48 -11.92 -7.99
N TYR A 45 -4.77 -13.04 -8.02
CA TYR A 45 -3.76 -13.37 -6.99
C TYR A 45 -2.53 -12.46 -7.05
N ASN A 46 -2.38 -11.65 -8.10
CA ASN A 46 -1.34 -10.64 -8.26
C ASN A 46 -1.86 -9.23 -7.97
N LEU A 47 -3.03 -9.06 -7.31
CA LEU A 47 -3.59 -7.72 -7.05
C LEU A 47 -2.74 -6.86 -6.12
N LEU A 48 -1.88 -7.49 -5.33
CA LEU A 48 -0.93 -6.80 -4.46
C LEU A 48 0.22 -6.20 -5.28
N ALA A 49 0.49 -6.69 -6.50
CA ALA A 49 1.60 -6.25 -7.34
C ALA A 49 1.43 -4.82 -7.85
N PRO A 50 2.52 -4.12 -8.22
CA PRO A 50 2.42 -2.85 -8.93
C PRO A 50 1.64 -2.99 -10.24
N VAL A 51 0.97 -1.91 -10.64
CA VAL A 51 0.27 -1.85 -11.92
C VAL A 51 1.16 -1.23 -12.99
N ASP A 52 1.12 -1.79 -14.21
CA ASP A 52 1.82 -1.20 -15.36
C ASP A 52 1.01 -0.09 -16.03
N LYS A 53 -0.29 -0.03 -15.74
CA LYS A 53 -1.26 0.90 -16.35
C LYS A 53 -2.13 1.53 -15.28
N TYR A 54 -2.57 2.76 -15.53
CA TYR A 54 -3.47 3.49 -14.65
C TYR A 54 -4.92 3.40 -15.12
N GLY A 55 -5.84 3.20 -14.19
CA GLY A 55 -7.29 3.15 -14.45
C GLY A 55 -7.95 1.86 -13.99
N CYS A 56 -9.24 1.90 -13.68
CA CYS A 56 -9.99 0.77 -13.13
C CYS A 56 -10.51 -0.21 -14.19
N ASN A 57 -10.36 0.12 -15.48
CA ASN A 57 -10.77 -0.72 -16.60
C ASN A 57 -9.92 -2.00 -16.74
N GLN A 58 -8.75 -2.05 -16.08
CA GLN A 58 -7.92 -3.25 -15.99
C GLN A 58 -8.43 -4.28 -14.98
N PHE A 59 -9.41 -3.91 -14.14
CA PHE A 59 -9.99 -4.78 -13.12
C PHE A 59 -11.46 -5.08 -13.40
N THR A 60 -11.95 -6.24 -12.98
CA THR A 60 -13.35 -6.61 -13.19
C THR A 60 -14.27 -5.82 -12.26
N GLN A 61 -15.19 -5.05 -12.84
CA GLN A 61 -16.19 -4.33 -12.07
C GLN A 61 -17.09 -5.29 -11.27
N THR A 62 -17.41 -4.87 -10.05
CA THR A 62 -18.27 -5.61 -9.12
C THR A 62 -19.48 -4.77 -8.71
N ALA A 63 -20.44 -5.38 -8.01
CA ALA A 63 -21.45 -4.62 -7.30
C ALA A 63 -20.80 -3.81 -6.16
N PRO A 64 -21.37 -2.65 -5.76
CA PRO A 64 -20.88 -1.89 -4.62
C PRO A 64 -20.67 -2.75 -3.37
N VAL A 65 -19.50 -2.68 -2.76
CA VAL A 65 -19.16 -3.47 -1.56
C VAL A 65 -19.71 -2.84 -0.29
N ALA A 66 -19.99 -1.54 -0.32
CA ALA A 66 -20.60 -0.79 0.77
C ALA A 66 -21.29 0.49 0.26
N THR A 67 -22.22 1.01 1.07
CA THR A 67 -22.87 2.31 0.86
C THR A 67 -22.38 3.29 1.92
N TYR A 68 -22.02 4.50 1.50
CA TYR A 68 -21.51 5.57 2.36
C TYR A 68 -22.35 6.83 2.23
N LYS A 69 -22.42 7.62 3.31
CA LYS A 69 -23.05 8.94 3.27
C LYS A 69 -22.08 9.98 2.67
N ALA A 70 -22.58 10.85 1.80
CA ALA A 70 -21.85 12.08 1.47
C ALA A 70 -21.59 12.90 2.74
N GLY A 71 -20.40 13.48 2.87
CA GLY A 71 -19.96 14.12 4.12
C GLY A 71 -19.51 13.15 5.22
N GLY A 72 -19.66 11.84 5.01
CA GLY A 72 -19.13 10.80 5.88
C GLY A 72 -17.67 10.47 5.58
N SER A 73 -17.24 9.26 5.94
CA SER A 73 -15.88 8.80 5.66
C SER A 73 -15.85 7.31 5.32
N ILE A 74 -14.87 6.94 4.50
CA ILE A 74 -14.52 5.55 4.18
C ILE A 74 -13.29 5.20 5.00
N GLN A 75 -13.34 4.12 5.76
CA GLN A 75 -12.16 3.62 6.47
C GLN A 75 -11.42 2.59 5.62
N PHE A 76 -10.17 2.90 5.26
CA PHE A 76 -9.29 2.01 4.53
C PHE A 76 -8.38 1.24 5.47
N SER A 77 -8.31 -0.08 5.33
CA SER A 77 -7.35 -0.96 5.98
C SER A 77 -6.67 -1.84 4.94
N PHE A 78 -5.50 -2.37 5.26
CA PHE A 78 -4.62 -3.01 4.28
C PHE A 78 -4.25 -4.44 4.68
N ALA A 79 -3.88 -5.22 3.67
CA ALA A 79 -3.26 -6.52 3.83
C ALA A 79 -2.09 -6.64 2.86
N GLY A 80 -1.08 -7.41 3.23
CA GLY A 80 0.08 -7.62 2.37
C GLY A 80 1.31 -8.03 3.16
N THR A 81 2.44 -8.05 2.48
CA THR A 81 3.68 -8.66 2.98
C THR A 81 4.86 -7.71 3.07
N ALA A 82 4.84 -6.57 2.36
CA ALA A 82 5.83 -5.52 2.57
C ALA A 82 5.27 -4.12 2.34
N THR A 83 5.52 -3.26 3.31
CA THR A 83 5.14 -1.86 3.29
C THR A 83 6.19 -0.96 2.63
N HIS A 84 7.31 -1.50 2.15
CA HIS A 84 8.41 -0.76 1.50
C HIS A 84 8.92 0.48 2.29
N ASN A 85 8.96 0.36 3.62
CA ASN A 85 9.24 1.45 4.57
C ASN A 85 8.31 2.67 4.38
N GLY A 86 7.08 2.39 3.95
CA GLY A 86 6.05 3.35 3.63
C GLY A 86 6.17 3.94 2.23
N GLY A 87 6.03 5.25 2.14
CA GLY A 87 5.82 5.96 0.88
C GLY A 87 4.64 6.90 0.99
N SER A 88 4.17 7.36 -0.15
CA SER A 88 3.08 8.33 -0.19
C SER A 88 1.87 7.73 -0.87
N CYS A 89 0.70 7.96 -0.29
CA CYS A 89 -0.56 7.51 -0.83
C CYS A 89 -1.51 8.66 -1.09
N GLN A 90 -2.37 8.45 -2.08
CA GLN A 90 -3.60 9.22 -2.23
C GLN A 90 -4.79 8.29 -2.17
N PHE A 91 -5.88 8.82 -1.63
CA PHE A 91 -7.19 8.21 -1.69
C PHE A 91 -8.09 9.08 -2.54
N GLY A 92 -8.86 8.46 -3.43
CA GLY A 92 -9.62 9.21 -4.42
C GLY A 92 -11.05 8.73 -4.60
N LEU A 93 -11.84 9.56 -5.29
CA LEU A 93 -13.19 9.27 -5.73
C LEU A 93 -13.31 9.49 -7.24
N SER A 94 -14.02 8.58 -7.91
CA SER A 94 -14.30 8.64 -9.34
C SER A 94 -15.72 8.16 -9.64
N TYR A 95 -16.26 8.57 -10.78
CA TYR A 95 -17.49 8.02 -11.35
C TYR A 95 -17.27 7.24 -12.65
N ASP A 96 -16.10 7.35 -13.27
CA ASP A 96 -15.75 6.71 -14.55
C ASP A 96 -14.60 5.69 -14.43
N GLY A 97 -13.95 5.61 -13.27
CA GLY A 97 -12.82 4.74 -13.01
C GLY A 97 -11.52 5.15 -13.70
N GLN A 98 -11.48 6.33 -14.32
CA GLN A 98 -10.30 6.85 -15.00
C GLN A 98 -9.87 8.19 -14.42
N ASN A 99 -10.81 9.08 -14.17
CA ASN A 99 -10.60 10.39 -13.60
C ASN A 99 -10.96 10.34 -12.12
N PHE A 100 -9.96 10.54 -11.26
CA PHE A 100 -10.13 10.53 -9.81
C PHE A 100 -9.82 11.91 -9.25
N ILE A 101 -10.70 12.42 -8.40
CA ILE A 101 -10.33 13.50 -7.49
C ILE A 101 -9.69 12.91 -6.24
N THR A 102 -8.79 13.68 -5.64
CA THR A 102 -8.09 13.36 -4.40
C THR A 102 -8.94 13.76 -3.21
N LEU A 103 -9.19 12.82 -2.32
CA LEU A 103 -9.90 13.01 -1.05
C LEU A 103 -8.94 13.19 0.13
N LYS A 104 -7.79 12.51 0.10
CA LYS A 104 -6.79 12.53 1.16
C LYS A 104 -5.41 12.19 0.62
N ASP A 105 -4.40 12.93 1.09
CA ASP A 105 -2.98 12.63 0.90
C ASP A 105 -2.38 12.10 2.20
N VAL A 106 -1.40 11.21 2.06
CA VAL A 106 -0.49 10.76 3.13
C VAL A 106 0.91 10.76 2.52
N ILE A 107 1.87 11.47 3.14
CA ILE A 107 3.20 11.71 2.55
C ILE A 107 4.28 11.04 3.38
N GLY A 108 5.01 10.08 2.78
CA GLY A 108 6.20 9.48 3.37
C GLY A 108 5.97 8.26 4.28
N ASP A 109 4.85 8.22 4.98
CA ASP A 109 4.54 7.26 6.03
C ASP A 109 3.22 6.48 5.78
N CYS A 110 2.74 6.45 4.54
CA CYS A 110 1.64 5.57 4.19
C CYS A 110 1.97 4.09 4.48
N LEU A 111 1.02 3.33 5.02
CA LEU A 111 1.14 1.92 5.46
C LEU A 111 2.04 1.65 6.67
N ILE A 112 2.74 2.67 7.19
CA ILE A 112 3.58 2.54 8.39
C ILE A 112 3.20 3.50 9.51
N GLY A 113 2.51 4.60 9.18
CA GLY A 113 2.04 5.60 10.14
C GLY A 113 0.69 5.26 10.77
N ALA A 114 -0.10 4.36 10.18
CA ALA A 114 -1.39 3.92 10.71
C ALA A 114 -1.81 2.54 10.14
N GLU A 115 -2.56 1.77 10.94
CA GLU A 115 -3.20 0.52 10.50
C GLU A 115 -4.39 0.75 9.58
N SER A 116 -5.04 1.92 9.72
CA SER A 116 -6.20 2.31 8.92
C SER A 116 -6.27 3.81 8.71
N TYR A 117 -6.93 4.23 7.63
CA TYR A 117 -7.09 5.64 7.27
C TYR A 117 -8.56 5.98 7.04
N ASP A 118 -9.07 6.94 7.81
CA ASP A 118 -10.37 7.54 7.51
C ASP A 118 -10.21 8.56 6.38
N VAL A 119 -10.97 8.36 5.31
CA VAL A 119 -10.95 9.16 4.08
C VAL A 119 -12.30 9.88 3.95
N PRO A 120 -12.33 11.22 4.03
CA PRO A 120 -13.59 11.97 4.01
C PRO A 120 -14.22 11.98 2.61
N ILE A 121 -15.52 11.76 2.54
CA ILE A 121 -16.31 11.95 1.31
C ILE A 121 -16.85 13.39 1.31
N PRO A 122 -16.70 14.16 0.21
CA PRO A 122 -17.27 15.49 0.12
C PRO A 122 -18.79 15.50 0.35
N LYS A 123 -19.30 16.52 1.03
CA LYS A 123 -20.75 16.65 1.32
C LYS A 123 -21.59 16.79 0.05
N ASP A 124 -21.00 17.34 -0.98
CA ASP A 124 -21.59 17.57 -2.29
C ASP A 124 -21.31 16.43 -3.29
N ALA A 125 -20.73 15.31 -2.85
CA ALA A 125 -20.54 14.15 -3.71
C ALA A 125 -21.88 13.68 -4.30
N PRO A 126 -21.98 13.47 -5.63
CA PRO A 126 -23.18 12.96 -6.28
C PRO A 126 -23.66 11.61 -5.71
N ASN A 127 -24.98 11.47 -5.54
CA ASN A 127 -25.62 10.21 -5.14
C ASN A 127 -25.46 9.11 -6.20
N GLY A 128 -25.29 7.85 -5.80
CA GLY A 128 -25.27 6.68 -6.68
C GLY A 128 -23.94 5.92 -6.66
N ASN A 129 -23.74 5.04 -7.65
CA ASN A 129 -22.52 4.24 -7.77
C ASN A 129 -21.31 5.15 -8.04
N ALA A 130 -20.23 4.90 -7.31
CA ALA A 130 -18.95 5.57 -7.45
C ALA A 130 -17.82 4.56 -7.25
N ILE A 131 -16.59 4.98 -7.51
CA ILE A 131 -15.38 4.19 -7.26
C ILE A 131 -14.50 4.94 -6.29
N ALA A 132 -14.21 4.32 -5.14
CA ALA A 132 -13.12 4.77 -4.30
C ALA A 132 -11.80 4.15 -4.79
N GLY A 133 -10.71 4.91 -4.68
CA GLY A 133 -9.39 4.48 -5.14
C GLY A 133 -8.36 4.63 -4.03
N TRP A 134 -7.43 3.67 -3.95
CA TRP A 134 -6.18 3.81 -3.23
C TRP A 134 -5.03 3.75 -4.23
N PHE A 135 -4.09 4.68 -4.07
CA PHE A 135 -2.92 4.84 -4.92
C PHE A 135 -1.70 4.97 -4.04
N TRP A 136 -0.61 4.27 -4.35
CA TRP A 136 0.59 4.30 -3.53
C TRP A 136 1.85 4.32 -4.38
N ILE A 137 2.75 5.23 -4.03
CA ILE A 137 4.12 5.32 -4.53
C ILE A 137 5.03 4.91 -3.38
N ASN A 138 5.68 3.76 -3.53
CA ASN A 138 6.50 3.16 -2.49
C ASN A 138 7.80 3.95 -2.25
N LYS A 139 8.23 4.00 -0.99
CA LYS A 139 9.47 4.71 -0.60
C LYS A 139 10.71 3.93 -1.03
N THR A 140 10.76 2.64 -0.72
CA THR A 140 11.94 1.76 -0.85
C THR A 140 11.69 0.65 -1.88
N GLY A 141 12.73 0.18 -2.59
CA GLY A 141 12.64 -0.95 -3.52
C GLY A 141 12.58 -0.55 -5.00
N ASN A 142 11.81 -1.28 -5.81
CA ASN A 142 11.61 -0.91 -7.20
C ASN A 142 10.78 0.38 -7.32
N ARG A 143 10.84 1.04 -8.47
CA ARG A 143 10.05 2.25 -8.71
C ARG A 143 8.66 1.81 -9.17
N GLU A 144 7.74 1.76 -8.22
CA GLU A 144 6.45 1.10 -8.41
C GLU A 144 5.29 2.05 -8.15
N PHE A 145 4.14 1.71 -8.74
CA PHE A 145 2.86 2.37 -8.52
C PHE A 145 1.81 1.32 -8.26
N TYR A 146 1.09 1.48 -7.16
CA TYR A 146 0.06 0.56 -6.73
C TYR A 146 -1.30 1.23 -6.86
N MET A 147 -2.30 0.47 -7.28
CA MET A 147 -3.65 0.98 -7.45
C MET A 147 -4.67 -0.11 -7.13
N ASN A 148 -5.63 0.21 -6.29
CA ASN A 148 -6.81 -0.61 -6.08
C ASN A 148 -8.08 0.21 -6.29
N CYS A 149 -9.07 -0.40 -6.95
CA CYS A 149 -10.37 0.21 -7.26
C CYS A 149 -11.47 -0.47 -6.47
N ILE A 150 -12.30 0.29 -5.77
CA ILE A 150 -13.35 -0.22 -4.91
C ILE A 150 -14.69 0.34 -5.39
N ASP A 151 -15.59 -0.53 -5.85
CA ASP A 151 -16.96 -0.14 -6.20
C ASP A 151 -17.75 0.17 -4.92
N ILE A 152 -18.32 1.37 -4.82
CA ILE A 152 -19.11 1.83 -3.67
C ILE A 152 -20.40 2.50 -4.13
N ALA A 153 -21.32 2.75 -3.21
CA ALA A 153 -22.48 3.60 -3.43
C ALA A 153 -22.43 4.80 -2.47
N ILE A 154 -22.81 5.98 -2.96
CA ILE A 154 -22.93 7.22 -2.17
C ILE A 154 -24.41 7.59 -2.06
N GLU A 155 -24.83 8.00 -0.87
CA GLU A 155 -26.19 8.48 -0.62
C GLU A 155 -26.20 9.72 0.30
N GLY A 156 -27.31 10.46 0.32
CA GLY A 156 -27.43 11.70 1.10
C GLY A 156 -26.57 12.87 0.58
N GLY A 157 -26.07 12.74 -0.64
CA GLY A 157 -25.27 13.74 -1.34
C GLY A 157 -26.07 14.59 -2.31
N SER A 158 -25.37 15.17 -3.27
CA SER A 158 -25.93 16.13 -4.23
C SER A 158 -26.69 15.44 -5.36
N ASP A 159 -27.72 16.12 -5.89
CA ASP A 159 -28.38 15.76 -7.17
C ASP A 159 -27.59 16.30 -8.38
N LYS A 160 -26.59 17.15 -8.13
CA LYS A 160 -25.62 17.52 -9.17
C LYS A 160 -24.84 16.27 -9.57
N LYS A 161 -24.53 16.16 -10.85
CA LYS A 161 -23.76 15.05 -11.40
C LYS A 161 -22.26 15.31 -11.42
N GLU A 162 -21.78 16.37 -10.80
CA GLU A 162 -20.39 16.80 -10.93
C GLU A 162 -19.75 17.01 -9.57
N LEU A 163 -18.45 16.71 -9.50
CA LEU A 163 -17.63 16.97 -8.33
C LEU A 163 -16.25 17.41 -8.79
N SER A 164 -15.68 18.43 -8.16
CA SER A 164 -14.37 18.96 -8.54
C SER A 164 -13.36 18.78 -7.41
N GLY A 165 -12.11 18.55 -7.79
CA GLY A 165 -11.01 18.37 -6.84
C GLY A 165 -9.68 18.17 -7.56
N ARG A 166 -8.58 18.14 -6.80
CA ARG A 166 -7.26 17.83 -7.37
C ARG A 166 -7.25 16.43 -7.95
N SER A 167 -6.68 16.23 -9.13
CA SER A 167 -6.50 14.91 -9.72
C SER A 167 -5.55 14.05 -8.88
N ILE A 168 -5.68 12.74 -8.96
CA ILE A 168 -4.66 11.81 -8.48
C ILE A 168 -3.38 11.96 -9.31
N SER A 169 -2.24 11.91 -8.63
CA SER A 169 -0.90 11.96 -9.18
C SER A 169 -0.39 10.57 -9.52
N ILE A 170 0.15 10.43 -10.73
CA ILE A 170 0.58 9.14 -11.28
C ILE A 170 2.08 9.20 -11.56
N ALA A 171 2.81 8.20 -11.06
CA ALA A 171 4.24 8.04 -11.25
C ALA A 171 4.59 6.57 -11.52
N ASN A 172 5.86 6.29 -11.82
CA ASN A 172 6.43 4.94 -11.81
C ASN A 172 5.74 3.90 -12.72
N ILE A 173 5.02 4.35 -13.73
CA ILE A 173 4.49 3.54 -14.82
C ILE A 173 4.96 4.10 -16.16
N GLU A 174 4.84 3.33 -17.24
CA GLU A 174 5.31 3.74 -18.56
C GLU A 174 4.73 5.11 -18.98
N GLY A 175 5.60 6.00 -19.47
CA GLY A 175 5.22 7.34 -19.90
C GLY A 175 4.93 8.35 -18.78
N ARG A 176 5.19 7.99 -17.51
CA ARG A 176 5.08 8.89 -16.35
C ARG A 176 6.44 9.21 -15.76
N THR A 177 6.45 10.20 -14.86
CA THR A 177 7.65 10.53 -14.10
C THR A 177 8.08 9.35 -13.24
N THR A 178 9.38 9.12 -13.15
CA THR A 178 9.96 8.13 -12.25
C THR A 178 10.43 8.83 -10.99
N ILE A 179 9.90 8.43 -9.84
CA ILE A 179 10.23 8.99 -8.53
C ILE A 179 11.37 8.16 -7.92
N PRO A 180 12.48 8.78 -7.47
CA PRO A 180 13.61 8.05 -6.88
C PRO A 180 13.27 7.44 -5.51
N GLU A 181 14.21 6.68 -4.95
CA GLU A 181 14.06 6.04 -3.64
C GLU A 181 14.29 7.00 -2.46
N GLY A 182 13.72 6.65 -1.31
CA GLY A 182 14.02 7.27 -0.03
C GLY A 182 13.46 8.70 0.09
N GLU A 183 14.08 9.51 0.95
CA GLU A 183 13.59 10.86 1.28
C GLU A 183 13.51 11.79 0.05
N GLY A 184 14.44 11.65 -0.90
CA GLY A 184 14.38 12.39 -2.16
C GLY A 184 13.14 12.03 -2.98
N GLY A 185 12.72 10.77 -2.94
CA GLY A 185 11.48 10.30 -3.56
C GLY A 185 10.24 10.86 -2.89
N ILE A 186 10.24 10.92 -1.54
CA ILE A 186 9.12 11.49 -0.78
C ILE A 186 8.93 12.96 -1.13
N SER A 187 10.00 13.75 -1.13
CA SER A 187 9.97 15.18 -1.51
C SER A 187 9.44 15.37 -2.93
N GLN A 188 9.90 14.58 -3.90
CA GLN A 188 9.39 14.69 -5.28
C GLN A 188 7.93 14.24 -5.41
N THR A 189 7.50 13.28 -4.59
CA THR A 189 6.10 12.85 -4.57
C THR A 189 5.20 13.94 -3.99
N GLU A 190 5.64 14.62 -2.94
CA GLU A 190 4.94 15.77 -2.36
C GLU A 190 4.81 16.90 -3.38
N ASP A 191 5.88 17.24 -4.11
CA ASP A 191 5.83 18.22 -5.20
C ASP A 191 4.85 17.81 -6.31
N LEU A 192 4.84 16.52 -6.65
CA LEU A 192 3.91 15.96 -7.64
C LEU A 192 2.46 16.04 -7.15
N TYR A 193 2.17 15.83 -5.86
CA TYR A 193 0.82 15.95 -5.30
C TYR A 193 0.38 17.41 -5.25
N ASN A 194 1.28 18.31 -4.84
CA ASN A 194 1.01 19.74 -4.73
C ASN A 194 0.78 20.41 -6.09
N SER A 195 1.39 19.89 -7.15
CA SER A 195 1.22 20.37 -8.54
C SER A 195 0.05 19.73 -9.28
N ALA A 196 -0.70 18.82 -8.65
CA ALA A 196 -1.85 18.16 -9.27
C ALA A 196 -2.94 19.15 -9.68
N LYS A 197 -3.41 19.03 -10.92
CA LYS A 197 -4.42 19.93 -11.50
C LYS A 197 -5.78 19.69 -10.85
N THR A 198 -6.60 20.73 -10.76
CA THR A 198 -8.03 20.54 -10.44
C THR A 198 -8.74 19.99 -11.67
N ILE A 199 -9.54 18.95 -11.48
CA ILE A 199 -10.41 18.34 -12.50
C ILE A 199 -11.85 18.32 -11.99
N THR A 200 -12.80 18.14 -12.92
CA THR A 200 -14.20 17.85 -12.60
C THR A 200 -14.52 16.45 -13.09
N ILE A 201 -15.06 15.62 -12.19
CA ILE A 201 -15.57 14.29 -12.51
C ILE A 201 -17.09 14.36 -12.64
N THR A 202 -17.65 13.73 -13.67
CA THR A 202 -19.08 13.80 -13.98
C THR A 202 -19.72 12.42 -13.96
N GLN A 203 -20.72 12.24 -13.10
CA GLN A 203 -21.58 11.08 -13.05
C GLN A 203 -22.42 10.96 -14.33
N GLY A 204 -22.25 9.85 -15.06
CA GLY A 204 -22.91 9.64 -16.35
C GLY A 204 -22.15 10.21 -17.56
N GLY A 205 -20.95 10.77 -17.36
CA GLY A 205 -19.99 11.01 -18.42
C GLY A 205 -19.34 9.68 -18.83
N SER A 206 -19.89 9.09 -19.88
CA SER A 206 -19.59 7.74 -20.38
C SER A 206 -20.22 6.62 -19.55
N SER A 207 -21.33 6.09 -20.07
CA SER A 207 -21.58 4.65 -20.00
C SER A 207 -20.26 3.90 -20.17
N TYR A 208 -19.85 3.12 -19.17
CA TYR A 208 -18.82 2.09 -19.34
C TYR A 208 -19.04 1.41 -20.69
N PRO A 209 -18.12 1.52 -21.66
CA PRO A 209 -18.29 0.80 -22.89
C PRO A 209 -18.14 -0.69 -22.57
N THR A 210 -19.24 -1.43 -22.70
CA THR A 210 -19.15 -2.82 -23.13
C THR A 210 -18.41 -2.81 -24.47
N LYS A 211 -17.09 -3.09 -24.43
CA LYS A 211 -16.15 -3.33 -25.54
C LYS A 211 -16.11 -2.28 -26.66
N VAL A 212 -14.98 -1.59 -26.84
CA VAL A 212 -14.66 -0.94 -28.13
C VAL A 212 -13.17 -1.06 -28.47
N ASP A 213 -12.97 -1.47 -29.73
CA ASP A 213 -11.77 -1.54 -30.58
C ASP A 213 -10.96 -0.21 -30.61
N PRO A 214 -9.63 -0.22 -30.75
CA PRO A 214 -8.79 0.95 -30.50
C PRO A 214 -8.46 1.68 -31.79
N LYS A 215 -9.16 2.78 -32.09
CA LYS A 215 -8.63 3.86 -32.94
C LYS A 215 -9.10 5.22 -32.46
N ASP A 216 -8.13 6.13 -32.47
CA ASP A 216 -8.25 7.58 -32.36
C ASP A 216 -8.20 8.18 -30.94
N ASN A 217 -6.99 8.61 -30.54
CA ASN A 217 -6.89 9.93 -29.95
C ASN A 217 -5.55 10.61 -30.27
N LYS A 218 -5.63 11.70 -31.04
CA LYS A 218 -4.53 12.63 -31.29
C LYS A 218 -4.53 13.69 -30.20
N GLN A 219 -3.36 13.85 -29.60
CA GLN A 219 -2.99 14.86 -28.62
C GLN A 219 -3.01 16.27 -29.24
N ALA A 220 -3.50 17.25 -28.48
CA ALA A 220 -3.24 18.66 -28.71
C ALA A 220 -2.73 19.28 -27.40
N GLU A 221 -1.49 19.77 -27.48
CA GLU A 221 -0.81 20.61 -26.50
C GLU A 221 -1.45 22.00 -26.44
N ASP A 222 -1.42 22.66 -25.28
CA ASP A 222 -1.07 24.07 -25.30
C ASP A 222 -0.42 24.54 -24.00
N LYS A 223 0.57 25.42 -24.18
CA LYS A 223 1.46 26.00 -23.18
C LYS A 223 0.81 27.23 -22.56
N LYS A 224 1.08 27.50 -21.28
CA LYS A 224 1.37 28.86 -20.81
C LYS A 224 2.06 28.91 -19.46
N GLU A 225 3.16 29.63 -19.50
CA GLU A 225 4.14 30.04 -18.49
C GLU A 225 3.54 31.00 -17.46
N TYR A 226 3.92 30.89 -16.18
CA TYR A 226 4.04 32.03 -15.26
C TYR A 226 5.05 31.74 -14.13
N GLN A 227 5.64 32.85 -13.67
CA GLN A 227 6.89 32.96 -12.93
C GLN A 227 6.82 32.74 -11.41
N THR A 228 8.02 32.50 -10.90
CA THR A 228 8.52 32.27 -9.54
C THR A 228 8.17 33.30 -8.47
N VAL A 229 7.96 32.82 -7.23
CA VAL A 229 8.37 33.52 -6.00
C VAL A 229 8.77 32.50 -4.93
N ALA A 230 9.95 32.67 -4.33
CA ALA A 230 10.50 31.81 -3.27
C ALA A 230 10.05 32.27 -1.87
N PRO A 231 10.09 31.37 -0.87
CA PRO A 231 10.50 31.80 0.47
C PRO A 231 11.51 30.87 1.15
N THR A 232 12.59 31.54 1.56
CA THR A 232 13.49 31.41 2.72
C THR A 232 13.37 30.23 3.69
N THR A 233 14.54 29.62 3.90
CA THR A 233 14.93 28.61 4.89
C THR A 233 14.95 29.11 6.34
N THR A 234 14.61 28.24 7.28
CA THR A 234 15.12 28.32 8.67
C THR A 234 15.26 26.90 9.24
N GLN A 235 16.48 26.51 9.59
CA GLN A 235 16.85 25.23 10.23
C GLN A 235 16.82 25.36 11.76
N ALA A 236 16.45 24.28 12.47
CA ALA A 236 16.98 23.88 13.78
C ALA A 236 16.56 22.40 14.09
N PRO A 237 17.07 21.71 15.12
CA PRO A 237 18.16 20.73 15.01
C PRO A 237 17.80 19.27 15.40
N LYS A 238 18.70 18.36 15.02
CA LYS A 238 18.75 16.89 15.26
C LYS A 238 19.02 16.50 16.73
N PRO A 239 18.51 15.35 17.21
CA PRO A 239 19.18 14.56 18.23
C PRO A 239 19.64 13.17 17.74
N THR A 240 20.68 12.67 18.39
CA THR A 240 21.51 11.50 18.06
C THR A 240 21.12 10.27 18.89
N GLN A 241 21.40 9.09 18.32
CA GLN A 241 21.17 7.69 18.72
C GLN A 241 21.70 7.29 20.10
N THR A 242 21.18 6.18 20.68
CA THR A 242 21.96 4.99 21.11
C THR A 242 21.01 3.82 21.42
N ALA A 243 21.23 2.67 20.78
CA ALA A 243 20.55 1.40 21.06
C ALA A 243 21.37 0.55 22.06
N THR A 244 20.71 -0.15 22.97
CA THR A 244 21.32 -1.22 23.79
C THR A 244 20.32 -2.36 23.91
N GLN A 245 20.73 -3.58 23.55
CA GLN A 245 19.89 -4.79 23.57
C GLN A 245 19.76 -5.32 25.01
N ALA A 246 18.52 -5.61 25.45
CA ALA A 246 18.21 -6.23 26.74
C ALA A 246 17.81 -7.73 26.57
N PRO A 247 17.95 -8.58 27.61
CA PRO A 247 17.91 -10.05 27.50
C PRO A 247 16.50 -10.65 27.51
N LYS A 248 16.35 -11.83 26.90
CA LYS A 248 15.10 -12.60 26.75
C LYS A 248 14.57 -13.15 28.10
N PRO A 249 13.29 -12.92 28.49
CA PRO A 249 12.66 -13.60 29.62
C PRO A 249 12.00 -14.93 29.22
N LYS A 250 12.06 -15.91 30.13
CA LYS A 250 11.53 -17.29 30.00
C LYS A 250 10.10 -17.38 30.55
N PRO A 251 9.11 -17.97 29.83
CA PRO A 251 7.79 -18.24 30.40
C PRO A 251 7.79 -19.49 31.29
N THR A 252 6.96 -19.45 32.33
CA THR A 252 6.71 -20.51 33.32
C THR A 252 5.26 -21.00 33.17
N SER A 253 5.01 -22.30 33.43
CA SER A 253 3.71 -23.03 33.48
C SER A 253 3.28 -23.73 32.18
N THR A 254 3.46 -25.05 32.02
CA THR A 254 2.67 -26.22 32.48
C THR A 254 1.22 -26.29 31.98
N ASN A 255 0.99 -27.00 30.87
CA ASN A 255 -0.20 -27.82 30.58
C ASN A 255 0.08 -28.81 29.43
N ASN A 256 -0.14 -30.11 29.69
CA ASN A 256 0.05 -31.24 28.76
C ASN A 256 -1.16 -31.38 27.81
N GLY A 257 -1.26 -30.49 26.83
CA GLY A 257 -2.03 -30.70 25.60
C GLY A 257 -1.10 -30.46 24.39
N SER A 258 -1.47 -30.94 23.21
CA SER A 258 -0.72 -30.65 21.97
C SER A 258 -0.74 -29.13 21.71
N TYR A 259 0.27 -28.45 22.23
CA TYR A 259 0.38 -26.99 22.14
C TYR A 259 0.66 -26.59 20.70
N ASN A 260 -0.32 -25.98 20.03
CA ASN A 260 -0.08 -25.30 18.76
C ASN A 260 0.35 -23.87 19.06
N PRO A 261 1.59 -23.46 18.75
CA PRO A 261 2.07 -22.11 19.01
C PRO A 261 1.23 -21.02 18.32
N ARG A 262 0.50 -21.38 17.25
CA ARG A 262 -0.40 -20.47 16.51
C ARG A 262 -1.73 -20.17 17.23
N ASP A 263 -2.03 -20.85 18.33
CA ASP A 263 -3.24 -20.59 19.13
C ASP A 263 -3.04 -19.42 20.11
N LYS A 264 -1.82 -18.87 20.20
CA LYS A 264 -1.54 -17.68 21.03
C LYS A 264 -2.33 -16.47 20.51
N PRO A 265 -2.79 -15.58 21.39
CA PRO A 265 -3.38 -14.31 20.97
C PRO A 265 -2.33 -13.42 20.29
N LEU A 266 -2.75 -12.76 19.20
CA LEU A 266 -1.92 -11.83 18.42
C LEU A 266 -1.47 -10.62 19.24
N VAL A 267 -2.26 -10.24 20.26
CA VAL A 267 -1.90 -9.22 21.23
C VAL A 267 -2.23 -9.74 22.62
N GLU A 268 -1.24 -9.74 23.51
CA GLU A 268 -1.40 -10.16 24.89
C GLU A 268 -0.86 -9.09 25.84
N PRO A 269 -1.65 -8.60 26.80
CA PRO A 269 -1.14 -7.76 27.88
C PRO A 269 -0.13 -8.56 28.70
N MET A 270 1.13 -8.12 28.69
CA MET A 270 2.21 -8.78 29.42
C MET A 270 3.24 -7.72 29.81
N MET A 271 3.64 -7.70 31.08
CA MET A 271 4.71 -6.81 31.53
C MET A 271 6.00 -7.16 30.79
N CYS A 272 6.41 -6.29 29.86
CA CYS A 272 7.66 -6.41 29.14
C CYS A 272 8.18 -5.07 28.65
N ASP A 273 9.51 -4.98 28.55
CA ASP A 273 10.19 -3.77 28.11
C ASP A 273 10.10 -3.62 26.59
N ASN A 274 9.95 -2.37 26.13
CA ASN A 274 9.97 -2.05 24.70
C ASN A 274 11.27 -2.56 24.09
N GLY A 275 11.16 -3.38 23.05
CA GLY A 275 12.32 -4.05 22.47
C GLY A 275 12.17 -4.35 20.98
N PRO A 276 13.28 -4.66 20.31
CA PRO A 276 13.23 -5.12 18.92
C PRO A 276 12.50 -6.47 18.84
N PRO A 277 11.93 -6.82 17.67
CA PRO A 277 11.30 -8.12 17.47
C PRO A 277 12.26 -9.29 17.74
N PHE A 278 11.71 -10.40 18.24
CA PHE A 278 12.44 -11.63 18.57
C PHE A 278 11.61 -12.87 18.26
N CYS A 279 12.27 -14.00 18.03
CA CYS A 279 11.56 -15.27 17.85
C CYS A 279 11.15 -15.79 19.23
N GLU A 280 9.85 -15.80 19.53
CA GLU A 280 9.34 -16.35 20.78
C GLU A 280 9.40 -17.88 20.78
N ASP A 281 9.14 -18.47 19.61
CA ASP A 281 9.34 -19.88 19.28
C ASP A 281 9.61 -20.03 17.77
N ASP A 282 9.68 -21.27 17.29
CA ASP A 282 10.06 -21.58 15.91
C ASP A 282 9.07 -21.06 14.87
N VAL A 283 7.85 -20.66 15.24
CA VAL A 283 6.85 -20.17 14.27
C VAL A 283 6.25 -18.83 14.67
N THR A 284 6.79 -18.17 15.71
CA THR A 284 6.21 -16.95 16.27
C THR A 284 7.26 -15.84 16.37
N LEU A 285 7.03 -14.78 15.63
CA LEU A 285 7.75 -13.51 15.71
C LEU A 285 7.00 -12.60 16.69
N SER A 286 7.68 -12.15 17.74
CA SER A 286 7.07 -11.36 18.81
C SER A 286 7.80 -10.05 19.00
N GLN A 287 7.06 -8.99 19.34
CA GLN A 287 7.62 -7.70 19.74
C GLN A 287 6.93 -7.21 21.00
N CYS A 288 7.72 -6.69 21.94
CA CYS A 288 7.23 -6.01 23.12
C CYS A 288 7.10 -4.51 22.88
N SER A 289 5.90 -3.98 23.13
CA SER A 289 5.64 -2.54 23.16
C SER A 289 4.54 -2.22 24.17
N GLU A 290 4.76 -1.23 25.03
CA GLU A 290 3.78 -0.70 25.98
C GLU A 290 3.14 -1.76 26.91
N ASN A 291 3.94 -2.67 27.48
CA ASN A 291 3.46 -3.80 28.29
C ASN A 291 2.46 -4.71 27.55
N LYS A 292 2.61 -4.83 26.24
CA LYS A 292 1.92 -5.81 25.39
C LYS A 292 2.94 -6.54 24.54
N VAL A 293 2.69 -7.84 24.32
CA VAL A 293 3.35 -8.60 23.28
C VAL A 293 2.45 -8.66 22.05
N PHE A 294 3.04 -8.28 20.92
CA PHE A 294 2.46 -8.40 19.60
C PHE A 294 3.10 -9.61 18.92
N ARG A 295 2.29 -10.50 18.34
CA ARG A 295 2.75 -11.73 17.70
C ARG A 295 2.34 -11.79 16.24
N ILE A 296 3.23 -12.32 15.42
CA ILE A 296 3.00 -12.69 14.04
C ILE A 296 3.43 -14.15 13.91
N PHE A 297 2.59 -14.98 13.28
CA PHE A 297 2.90 -16.38 13.05
C PHE A 297 3.48 -16.57 11.65
N CYS A 298 4.56 -17.32 11.58
CA CYS A 298 5.10 -17.83 10.33
C CYS A 298 4.09 -18.78 9.67
N ASP A 299 4.04 -18.78 8.34
CA ASP A 299 3.18 -19.67 7.54
C ASP A 299 3.54 -21.14 7.76
N GLU A 300 2.65 -22.06 7.35
CA GLU A 300 2.70 -23.51 7.68
C GLU A 300 4.01 -24.24 7.35
N ASN A 301 4.89 -23.66 6.51
CA ASN A 301 6.19 -24.25 6.13
C ASN A 301 7.39 -23.34 6.42
N THR A 302 7.21 -22.30 7.25
CA THR A 302 8.28 -21.35 7.57
C THR A 302 8.48 -21.23 9.07
N HIS A 303 9.72 -20.93 9.46
CA HIS A 303 10.13 -20.84 10.84
C HIS A 303 10.81 -19.50 11.12
N CYS A 304 10.63 -18.99 12.34
CA CYS A 304 11.24 -17.77 12.77
C CYS A 304 12.76 -17.97 12.92
N VAL A 305 13.52 -17.27 12.09
CA VAL A 305 14.98 -17.32 12.05
C VAL A 305 15.51 -15.90 12.25
N LYS A 306 16.46 -15.76 13.18
CA LYS A 306 17.27 -14.55 13.31
C LYS A 306 18.47 -14.65 12.40
N SER A 307 18.54 -13.80 11.38
CA SER A 307 19.67 -13.71 10.44
C SER A 307 20.32 -12.33 10.57
N GLY A 308 21.42 -12.27 11.31
CA GLY A 308 22.05 -11.01 11.72
C GLY A 308 21.12 -10.20 12.63
N ASP A 309 20.89 -8.94 12.25
CA ASP A 309 19.96 -8.03 12.95
C ASP A 309 18.50 -8.18 12.49
N ASN A 310 18.25 -8.98 11.45
CA ASN A 310 16.91 -9.19 10.89
C ASN A 310 16.26 -10.45 11.45
N LEU A 311 14.94 -10.40 11.58
CA LEU A 311 14.11 -11.52 11.99
C LEU A 311 13.16 -11.87 10.85
N ASN A 312 13.14 -13.13 10.40
CA ASN A 312 12.40 -13.55 9.21
C ASN A 312 11.71 -14.90 9.43
N CYS A 313 10.58 -15.14 8.76
CA CYS A 313 10.01 -16.48 8.61
C CYS A 313 10.60 -17.14 7.35
N LEU A 314 11.44 -18.17 7.51
CA LEU A 314 12.15 -18.84 6.42
C LEU A 314 11.80 -20.33 6.34
N PRO A 315 11.80 -20.95 5.14
CA PRO A 315 11.58 -22.39 5.00
C PRO A 315 12.63 -23.24 5.73
N LEU A 316 12.29 -24.46 6.18
CA LEU A 316 13.22 -25.37 6.86
C LEU A 316 14.49 -25.73 6.07
N SER A 317 14.46 -25.56 4.74
CA SER A 317 15.61 -25.84 3.86
C SER A 317 16.71 -24.78 3.93
N TYR A 318 16.63 -23.81 4.86
CA TYR A 318 17.55 -22.67 4.99
C TYR A 318 18.61 -22.81 6.10
N HIS A 319 18.78 -24.01 6.67
CA HIS A 319 19.88 -24.33 7.60
C HIS A 319 21.10 -24.90 6.89
#